data_AF-A0AA43JUH4-F1
#
_entry.id   AF-A0AA43JUH4-F1
#
_cell.length_a   1.000
_cell.length_b   1.000
_cell.length_c   1.000
_cell.angle_alpha   90.00
_cell.angle_beta   90.00
_cell.angle_gamma   90.00
#
_symmetry.space_group_name_H-M   'P 1'
#
loop_
_entity.id
_entity.type
_entity.pdbx_description
1 polymer ?
#
loop_
_entity_poly.entity_id
_entity_poly.type
_entity_poly.pdbx_seq_one_letter_code
_entity_poly.pdbx_strand_id
1 'polypeptide(L)' 'MTDLFWLLIVAPLVGYGVLEWIRLLFSDDRTLVRKYLKEEPVTMIAAMTILGAGLTWVIVGFVEFLWGRGG' A
#
# COMPACT_ATOMS: atom_id res chain seq x y z
N MET A 1 20.03 10.26 -3.63
CA MET A 1 19.49 10.46 -2.26
C MET A 1 18.02 10.86 -2.26
N THR A 2 17.51 11.54 -3.29
CA THR A 2 16.10 11.90 -3.48
C THR A 2 15.15 10.70 -3.57
N ASP A 3 15.59 9.59 -4.16
CA ASP A 3 14.75 8.39 -4.38
C ASP A 3 14.40 7.68 -3.08
N LEU A 4 15.32 7.70 -2.11
CA LEU A 4 15.13 7.09 -0.79
C LEU A 4 14.11 7.87 0.05
N PHE A 5 14.11 9.20 -0.07
CA PHE A 5 13.14 10.08 0.59
C PHE A 5 11.73 9.90 0.04
N TRP A 6 11.61 9.74 -1.28
CA TRP A 6 10.32 9.42 -1.90
C TRP A 6 9.79 8.06 -1.44
N LEU A 7 10.64 7.04 -1.35
CA LEU A 7 10.27 5.74 -0.80
C LEU A 7 9.81 5.83 0.67
N LEU A 8 10.50 6.59 1.50
CA LEU A 8 10.17 6.72 2.93
C LEU A 8 8.87 7.48 3.20
N ILE A 9 8.45 8.38 2.32
CA ILE A 9 7.26 9.22 2.53
C ILE A 9 6.07 8.73 1.71
N VAL A 10 6.26 8.43 0.43
CA VAL A 10 5.14 8.02 -0.44
C VAL A 10 4.74 6.58 -0.21
N ALA A 11 5.68 5.67 0.05
CA ALA A 11 5.31 4.28 0.29
C ALA A 11 4.36 4.10 1.48
N PRO A 12 4.58 4.72 2.67
CA PRO A 12 3.61 4.60 3.76
C PRO A 12 2.30 5.36 3.51
N LEU A 13 2.32 6.48 2.78
CA LEU A 13 1.09 7.19 2.39
C LEU A 13 0.21 6.38 1.45
N VAL A 14 0.81 5.77 0.43
CA VAL A 14 0.12 4.85 -0.50
C VAL A 14 -0.32 3.59 0.22
N GLY A 15 0.55 3.02 1.08
CA GLY A 15 0.22 1.86 1.91
C GLY A 15 -0.98 2.11 2.83
N TYR A 16 -1.09 3.31 3.42
CA TYR A 16 -2.25 3.71 4.22
C TYR A 16 -3.53 3.79 3.37
N GLY A 17 -3.46 4.41 2.18
CA GLY A 17 -4.60 4.49 1.27
C GLY A 17 -5.10 3.11 0.81
N VAL A 18 -4.18 2.20 0.51
CA VAL A 18 -4.48 0.80 0.16
C VAL A 18 -5.11 0.06 1.32
N LEU A 19 -4.60 0.25 2.54
CA LEU A 19 -5.17 -0.36 3.73
C LEU A 19 -6.55 0.15 4.08
N GLU A 20 -6.82 1.43 3.85
CA GLU A 20 -8.16 1.99 4.05
C GLU A 20 -9.15 1.39 3.02
N TRP A 21 -8.71 1.18 1.77
CA TRP A 21 -9.48 0.50 0.72
C TRP A 21 -9.74 -0.97 1.05
N ILE A 22 -8.71 -1.70 1.50
CA ILE A 22 -8.83 -3.09 1.94
C ILE A 22 -9.70 -3.17 3.18
N ARG A 23 -9.59 -2.22 4.12
CA ARG A 23 -10.47 -2.19 5.29
C ARG A 23 -11.93 -2.16 4.85
N LEU A 24 -12.29 -1.32 3.88
CA LEU A 24 -13.66 -1.27 3.35
C LEU A 24 -14.15 -2.60 2.75
N LEU A 25 -13.25 -3.47 2.27
CA LEU A 25 -13.58 -4.81 1.75
C LEU A 25 -13.79 -5.86 2.86
N PHE A 26 -13.14 -5.71 4.01
CA PHE A 26 -13.15 -6.72 5.08
C PHE A 26 -13.87 -6.29 6.37
N SER A 27 -14.07 -4.98 6.59
CA SER A 27 -14.69 -4.45 7.82
C SER A 27 -15.21 -3.01 7.67
N ASP A 28 -16.43 -2.77 8.13
CA ASP A 28 -17.05 -1.43 8.18
C ASP A 28 -16.53 -0.56 9.36
N ASP A 29 -15.74 -1.12 10.28
CA ASP A 29 -15.26 -0.39 11.45
C ASP A 29 -14.13 0.59 11.07
N ARG A 30 -14.48 1.89 11.09
CA ARG A 30 -13.56 2.97 10.74
C ARG A 30 -12.37 3.13 11.69
N THR A 31 -12.40 2.51 12.86
CA THR A 31 -11.33 2.61 13.86
C THR A 31 -10.36 1.44 13.86
N LEU A 32 -10.63 0.39 13.06
CA LEU A 32 -9.88 -0.87 13.07
C LEU A 32 -8.39 -0.68 12.78
N VAL A 33 -8.06 0.02 11.69
CA VAL A 33 -6.66 0.30 11.28
C VAL A 33 -5.93 1.11 12.35
N ARG A 34 -6.63 2.05 13.00
CA ARG A 34 -6.07 2.92 14.05
C ARG A 34 -5.85 2.17 15.36
N LYS A 35 -6.68 1.16 15.67
CA LYS A 35 -6.49 0.24 16.80
C LYS A 35 -5.28 -0.66 16.58
N TYR A 36 -5.19 -1.31 15.42
CA TYR A 36 -4.06 -2.18 15.11
C TYR A 36 -2.74 -1.43 14.99
N LEU A 37 -2.75 -0.19 14.48
CA LEU A 37 -1.58 0.69 14.54
C LEU A 37 -1.11 1.03 15.97
N LYS A 38 -2.03 1.06 16.94
CA LYS A 38 -1.69 1.33 18.35
C LYS A 38 -1.23 0.08 19.08
N GLU A 39 -1.84 -1.07 18.79
CA GLU A 39 -1.52 -2.34 19.44
C GLU A 39 -0.25 -2.97 18.84
N GLU A 40 -0.11 -2.96 17.52
CA GLU A 40 1.02 -3.55 16.79
C GLU A 40 1.53 -2.64 15.66
N PRO A 41 2.23 -1.53 15.99
CA PRO A 41 2.66 -0.55 15.02
C PRO A 41 3.62 -1.12 13.96
N VAL A 42 4.57 -1.98 14.38
CA VAL A 42 5.57 -2.56 13.48
C VAL A 42 4.93 -3.54 12.51
N THR A 43 4.08 -4.44 13.01
CA THR A 43 3.35 -5.41 12.19
C THR A 43 2.45 -4.71 11.18
N MET A 44 1.74 -3.65 11.59
CA MET A 44 0.93 -2.89 10.64
C MET A 44 1.77 -2.19 9.59
N ILE A 45 2.86 -1.51 9.96
CA ILE A 45 3.74 -0.86 8.98
C ILE A 45 4.26 -1.89 7.97
N ALA A 46 4.72 -3.04 8.44
CA ALA A 46 5.18 -4.13 7.56
C ALA A 46 4.06 -4.62 6.63
N ALA A 47 2.85 -4.82 7.14
CA ALA A 47 1.69 -5.19 6.33
C ALA A 47 1.36 -4.10 5.28
N MET A 48 1.42 -2.81 5.65
CA MET A 48 1.21 -1.69 4.70
C MET A 48 2.26 -1.73 3.58
N THR A 49 3.52 -1.98 3.92
CA THR A 49 4.63 -2.04 2.98
C THR A 49 4.50 -3.23 2.04
N ILE A 50 4.17 -4.42 2.54
CA ILE A 50 3.99 -5.62 1.71
C ILE A 50 2.79 -5.44 0.76
N LEU A 51 1.67 -4.93 1.26
CA LEU A 51 0.49 -4.65 0.45
C LEU A 51 0.79 -3.58 -0.61
N GLY A 52 1.41 -2.47 -0.22
CA GLY A 52 1.81 -1.40 -1.14
C GLY A 52 2.80 -1.86 -2.21
N ALA A 53 3.79 -2.68 -1.83
CA ALA A 53 4.74 -3.25 -2.77
C ALA A 53 4.05 -4.21 -3.76
N GLY A 54 3.22 -5.13 -3.26
CA GLY A 54 2.46 -6.04 -4.12
C GLY A 54 1.58 -5.29 -5.13
N LEU A 55 0.88 -4.25 -4.67
CA LEU A 55 0.05 -3.42 -5.54
C LEU A 55 0.87 -2.64 -6.57
N THR A 56 2.03 -2.13 -6.18
CA THR A 56 2.96 -1.44 -7.10
C THR A 56 3.41 -2.38 -8.21
N TRP A 57 3.79 -3.61 -7.88
CA TRP A 57 4.17 -4.62 -8.88
C TRP A 57 3.01 -4.98 -9.81
N VAL A 58 1.79 -5.11 -9.29
CA VAL A 58 0.60 -5.36 -10.13
C VAL A 58 0.34 -4.19 -11.07
N ILE A 59 0.44 -2.94 -10.59
CA ILE A 59 0.25 -1.75 -11.43
C ILE A 59 1.33 -1.68 -12.51
N VAL A 60 2.60 -1.86 -12.14
CA VAL A 60 3.72 -1.84 -13.10
C VAL A 60 3.53 -2.92 -14.15
N GLY A 61 3.26 -4.16 -13.75
CA GLY A 61 3.00 -5.26 -14.69
C GLY A 61 1.77 -5.02 -15.57
N PHE A 62 0.72 -4.40 -15.03
CA PHE A 62 -0.46 -4.04 -15.82
C PHE A 62 -0.17 -2.93 -16.83
N VAL A 63 0.60 -1.91 -16.44
CA VAL A 63 1.05 -0.84 -17.34
C VAL A 63 1.93 -1.41 -18.45
N GLU A 64 2.89 -2.27 -18.10
CA GLU A 64 3.73 -2.97 -19.08
C GLU A 64 2.90 -3.83 -20.04
N PHE A 65 1.90 -4.55 -19.53
CA PHE A 65 0.98 -5.33 -20.36
C PHE A 65 0.17 -4.45 -21.33
N LEU A 66 -0.32 -3.30 -20.87
CA LEU A 66 -1.06 -2.35 -21.72
C LEU A 66 -0.16 -1.72 -22.78
N TRP A 67 1.07 -1.34 -22.42
CA TRP A 67 2.03 -0.76 -23.36
C TRP A 67 2.57 -1.80 -24.35
N GLY A 68 2.77 -3.05 -23.91
CA GLY A 68 3.24 -4.17 -24.71
C GLY A 68 2.21 -4.71 -25.71
N ARG A 69 0.91 -4.40 -25.56
CA ARG A 69 -0.12 -4.69 -26.58
C ARG A 69 -0.24 -3.62 -27.68
N GLY A 70 0.48 -2.50 -27.55
CA GLY A 70 0.38 -1.35 -28.47
C GLY A 70 1.48 -1.25 -29.53
N GLY A 71 2.39 -2.23 -29.62
CA GLY A 71 3.50 -2.28 -30.58
C GLY A 71 3.37 -3.41 -31.58
#